data_AF-A0A1P8YIA2-F1
#
_entry.id   AF-A0A1P8YIA2-F1
#
_cell.length_a   1.000
_cell.length_b   1.000
_cell.length_c   1.000
_cell.angle_alpha   90.00
_cell.angle_beta   90.00
_cell.angle_gamma   90.00
#
_symmetry.space_group_name_H-M   'P 1'
#
loop_
_entity.id
_entity.type
_entity.pdbx_description
1 polymer ?
#
loop_
_entity_poly.entity_id
_entity_poly.type
_entity_poly.pdbx_seq_one_letter_code
_entity_poly.pdbx_strand_id
1 'polypeptide(L)'
;MTTSPLNRRAFLGRTALTGLGVALAGSVDTLFRPQVAAAVPGKAAGYGPLVPDPNKILSLPAGFSYTVVSRSGETLLDDGSPVPSDPDANGVFANGNGATIVTNHEVGSNEPFGVPVVAGLTYDPGARGGTTTATVGPNGARQGQYVSVAGTVNNCAGGITPWGTWLTCEETEARAGSNGFTLAHGYVFEVDPAGQAANIDKSPIPLKFLGRYAHEAVAVDPATSAIYLTEDASSPNGLYYRWTPPQGFVGGRGALHALAQSPGGDTAGSLQAMKCLSGGTHVPDLSQATVPGVRYSVQWVDVPDRDAKSTSVRKQFTNDQVTRSRKLEGQWWGDGGVYFVASFARTSDGSVVEHDGQVWFYDPATETVELKTLFGVNPDPSVDTGNYDGPDNITVSPHGGMILAEDGEGISHLIGVTEDGQPFQIARNELNDSEFCGPAFSADGKTLYANIQTPGLVIAITGPWRRKTSFPFGS
;
A
#
# COMPACT_ATOMS: atom_id res chain seq x y z
N MET A 1 18.49 -61.25 24.73
CA MET A 1 18.20 -61.23 26.18
C MET A 1 17.58 -59.88 26.49
N THR A 2 16.24 -59.82 26.48
CA THR A 2 15.42 -59.64 27.70
C THR A 2 15.64 -58.25 28.32
N THR A 3 14.91 -57.23 27.86
CA THR A 3 13.63 -56.77 28.46
C THR A 3 13.72 -56.38 29.94
N SER A 4 13.64 -55.05 30.19
CA SER A 4 12.69 -54.42 31.13
C SER A 4 12.83 -54.75 32.66
N PRO A 5 12.13 -54.05 33.57
CA PRO A 5 11.74 -52.62 33.61
C PRO A 5 11.70 -52.02 35.06
N LEU A 6 11.25 -50.74 35.13
CA LEU A 6 10.39 -50.12 36.17
C LEU A 6 10.87 -50.10 37.65
N ASN A 7 10.84 -48.92 38.29
CA ASN A 7 9.65 -48.57 39.09
C ASN A 7 9.55 -47.09 39.47
N ARG A 8 8.31 -46.58 39.42
CA ARG A 8 7.87 -45.31 39.99
C ARG A 8 7.28 -45.60 41.39
N ARG A 9 7.51 -44.68 42.34
CA ARG A 9 6.93 -44.53 43.70
C ARG A 9 7.50 -45.38 44.84
N ALA A 10 8.27 -44.70 45.69
CA ALA A 10 8.14 -44.68 47.14
C ALA A 10 8.66 -43.32 47.65
N PHE A 11 8.27 -42.71 48.75
CA PHE A 11 7.10 -42.74 49.63
C PHE A 11 7.43 -41.69 50.73
N LEU A 12 6.62 -40.63 50.79
CA LEU A 12 6.14 -39.89 51.99
C LEU A 12 7.08 -39.27 53.06
N GLY A 13 6.73 -38.02 53.40
CA GLY A 13 6.84 -37.42 54.74
C GLY A 13 6.49 -35.93 54.73
N ARG A 14 5.20 -35.54 54.77
CA ARG A 14 4.45 -34.94 55.94
C ARG A 14 5.02 -33.57 56.38
N THR A 15 4.28 -32.46 56.55
CA THR A 15 2.97 -32.30 57.21
C THR A 15 2.38 -30.86 57.02
N ALA A 16 1.04 -30.78 56.81
CA ALA A 16 0.03 -29.84 57.37
C ALA A 16 0.15 -28.30 57.23
N LEU A 17 -0.92 -27.47 57.08
CA LEU A 17 -2.36 -27.60 56.83
C LEU A 17 -2.96 -26.17 56.65
N THR A 18 -4.08 -26.06 55.92
CA THR A 18 -5.11 -24.99 55.78
C THR A 18 -5.13 -24.32 54.40
N GLY A 19 -6.18 -24.35 53.57
CA GLY A 19 -7.53 -24.89 53.70
C GLY A 19 -8.55 -23.88 53.17
N LEU A 20 -8.85 -23.89 51.86
CA LEU A 20 -10.19 -23.69 51.31
C LEU A 20 -10.23 -24.20 49.86
N GLY A 21 -11.11 -25.16 49.60
CA GLY A 21 -11.33 -25.73 48.28
C GLY A 21 -12.59 -25.17 47.63
N VAL A 22 -12.51 -24.95 46.32
CA VAL A 22 -13.63 -25.18 45.39
C VAL A 22 -13.06 -26.03 44.26
N ALA A 23 -13.59 -27.25 44.12
CA ALA A 23 -13.30 -28.12 42.99
C ALA A 23 -14.33 -27.86 41.89
N LEU A 24 -13.86 -27.48 40.71
CA LEU A 24 -14.56 -27.72 39.46
C LEU A 24 -13.59 -28.47 38.54
N ALA A 25 -13.85 -29.77 38.39
CA ALA A 25 -13.27 -30.58 37.35
C ALA A 25 -13.88 -30.15 36.01
N GLY A 26 -13.04 -29.66 35.10
CA GLY A 26 -13.43 -29.31 33.73
C GLY A 26 -12.17 -29.24 32.88
N SER A 27 -12.06 -30.16 31.93
CA SER A 27 -11.06 -30.16 30.87
C SER A 27 -11.25 -28.95 29.96
N VAL A 28 -10.25 -28.07 29.91
CA VAL A 28 -10.11 -27.04 28.86
C VAL A 28 -8.63 -26.79 28.59
N ASP A 29 -8.22 -27.09 27.36
CA ASP A 29 -7.01 -26.59 26.75
C ASP A 29 -6.91 -25.08 26.95
N THR A 30 -6.01 -24.66 27.83
CA THR A 30 -5.76 -23.25 28.11
C THR A 30 -4.46 -22.86 27.43
N LEU A 31 -4.64 -22.26 26.25
CA LEU A 31 -3.90 -21.10 25.77
C LEU A 31 -2.36 -21.22 25.83
N PHE A 32 -1.81 -21.90 24.83
CA PHE A 32 -0.55 -21.43 24.24
C PHE A 32 -0.84 -20.09 23.54
N ARG A 33 -0.82 -18.99 24.30
CA ARG A 33 -0.58 -17.67 23.71
C ARG A 33 0.87 -17.67 23.24
N PRO A 34 1.17 -17.37 21.95
CA PRO A 34 2.50 -16.96 21.60
C PRO A 34 2.79 -15.71 22.45
N GLN A 35 3.85 -15.75 23.25
CA GLN A 35 4.38 -14.54 23.84
C GLN A 35 4.80 -13.64 22.68
N VAL A 36 3.99 -12.62 22.39
CA VAL A 36 4.44 -11.45 21.63
C VAL A 36 5.71 -10.98 22.32
N ALA A 37 6.80 -10.91 21.57
CA ALA A 37 8.09 -10.50 22.10
C ALA A 37 7.93 -9.11 22.71
N ALA A 38 7.90 -9.02 24.05
CA ALA A 38 8.07 -7.76 24.73
C ALA A 38 9.48 -7.25 24.41
N ALA A 39 9.56 -6.11 23.73
CA ALA A 39 10.81 -5.50 23.31
C ALA A 39 11.76 -5.34 24.52
N VAL A 40 12.93 -5.98 24.45
CA VAL A 40 14.04 -5.71 25.37
C VAL A 40 14.50 -4.26 25.15
N PRO A 41 14.76 -3.45 26.19
CA PRO A 41 15.22 -2.07 26.04
C PRO A 41 16.69 -2.04 25.60
N GLY A 42 16.94 -2.37 24.33
CA GLY A 42 18.03 -1.81 23.53
C GLY A 42 17.58 -0.47 22.94
N LYS A 43 18.49 0.33 22.38
CA LYS A 43 18.10 1.55 21.65
C LYS A 43 17.03 1.18 20.61
N ALA A 44 15.81 1.69 20.79
CA ALA A 44 14.68 1.44 19.91
C ALA A 44 15.07 1.73 18.44
N ALA A 45 14.55 0.93 17.52
CA ALA A 45 14.65 1.23 16.09
C ALA A 45 14.07 2.63 15.80
N GLY A 46 14.50 3.23 14.69
CA GLY A 46 13.98 4.54 14.26
C GLY A 46 14.76 5.76 14.75
N TYR A 47 14.06 6.89 14.89
CA TYR A 47 14.64 8.23 15.05
C TYR A 47 14.52 8.82 16.46
N GLY A 48 14.01 8.04 17.42
CA GLY A 48 13.71 8.50 18.77
C GLY A 48 12.22 8.80 18.95
N PRO A 49 11.81 9.29 20.13
CA PRO A 49 10.41 9.65 20.39
C PRO A 49 9.97 10.83 19.51
N LEU A 50 8.68 10.87 19.22
CA LEU A 50 8.05 12.01 18.57
C LEU A 50 8.03 13.22 19.50
N VAL A 51 8.27 14.39 18.93
CA VAL A 51 8.17 15.69 19.60
C VAL A 51 6.84 16.32 19.20
N PRO A 52 5.99 16.70 20.17
CA PRO A 52 4.73 17.37 19.86
C PRO A 52 4.93 18.62 19.01
N ASP A 53 4.15 18.72 17.93
CA ASP A 53 4.17 19.88 17.04
C ASP A 53 3.45 21.08 17.68
N PRO A 54 4.11 22.25 17.84
CA PRO A 54 3.45 23.47 18.30
C PRO A 54 2.25 23.89 17.44
N ASN A 55 2.27 23.57 16.14
CA ASN A 55 1.17 23.86 15.22
C ASN A 55 0.08 22.77 15.24
N LYS A 56 0.30 21.66 15.96
CA LYS A 56 -0.61 20.51 16.05
C LYS A 56 -1.01 19.94 14.68
N ILE A 57 -0.05 19.85 13.77
CA ILE A 57 -0.25 19.21 12.46
C ILE A 57 0.43 17.85 12.46
N LEU A 58 1.74 17.82 12.76
CA LEU A 58 2.55 16.64 12.54
C LEU A 58 3.67 16.52 13.57
N SER A 59 3.51 15.60 14.53
CA SER A 59 4.57 15.28 15.47
C SER A 59 5.67 14.50 14.78
N LEU A 60 6.92 14.95 14.94
CA LEU A 60 8.10 14.38 14.29
C LEU A 60 9.24 14.15 15.31
N PRO A 61 10.18 13.22 15.06
CA PRO A 61 11.35 13.02 15.88
C PRO A 61 12.24 14.26 15.93
N ALA A 62 13.04 14.38 17.00
CA ALA A 62 13.98 15.49 17.14
C ALA A 62 14.94 15.61 15.93
N GLY A 63 15.03 16.82 15.37
CA GLY A 63 15.86 17.13 14.21
C GLY A 63 15.14 17.00 12.85
N PHE A 64 13.89 16.54 12.84
CA PHE A 64 13.03 16.59 11.67
C PHE A 64 12.17 17.85 11.65
N SER A 65 11.74 18.24 10.46
CA SER A 65 10.81 19.34 10.21
C SER A 65 9.96 19.04 8.98
N TYR A 66 8.82 19.71 8.85
CA TYR A 66 7.98 19.62 7.67
C TYR A 66 7.65 21.01 7.11
N THR A 67 7.29 21.03 5.83
CA THR A 67 6.59 22.15 5.18
C THR A 67 5.32 21.63 4.52
N VAL A 68 4.24 22.40 4.56
CA VAL A 68 3.02 22.09 3.81
C VAL A 68 3.19 22.61 2.38
N VAL A 69 3.18 21.68 1.41
CA VAL A 69 3.30 21.97 -0.03
C VAL A 69 1.98 22.55 -0.54
N SER A 70 0.86 21.90 -0.22
CA SER A 70 -0.48 22.35 -0.58
C SER A 70 -1.52 21.90 0.45
N ARG A 71 -2.62 22.65 0.51
CA ARG A 71 -3.82 22.35 1.29
C ARG A 71 -5.04 22.36 0.38
N SER A 72 -5.86 21.32 0.45
CA SER A 72 -7.12 21.24 -0.28
C SER A 72 -8.02 22.42 0.05
N GLY A 73 -8.69 22.99 -0.96
CA GLY A 73 -9.58 24.15 -0.78
C GLY A 73 -8.91 25.50 -0.51
N GLU A 74 -7.72 25.54 0.09
CA GLU A 74 -7.01 26.77 0.46
C GLU A 74 -5.93 27.16 -0.55
N THR A 75 -5.14 26.18 -1.01
CA THR A 75 -4.12 26.41 -2.03
C THR A 75 -4.78 26.45 -3.40
N LEU A 76 -4.33 27.34 -4.28
CA LEU A 76 -4.84 27.42 -5.65
C LEU A 76 -3.91 26.74 -6.65
N LEU A 77 -4.49 26.01 -7.60
CA LEU A 77 -3.87 25.56 -8.83
C LEU A 77 -3.49 26.76 -9.72
N ASP A 78 -2.68 26.51 -10.74
CA ASP A 78 -2.16 27.54 -11.64
C ASP A 78 -3.27 28.22 -12.46
N ASP A 79 -4.43 27.58 -12.61
CA ASP A 79 -5.63 28.15 -13.25
C ASP A 79 -6.55 28.93 -12.27
N GLY A 80 -6.18 29.00 -10.99
CA GLY A 80 -6.91 29.69 -9.94
C GLY A 80 -8.00 28.86 -9.25
N SER A 81 -8.23 27.61 -9.66
CA SER A 81 -9.12 26.69 -8.96
C SER A 81 -8.48 26.16 -7.67
N PRO A 82 -9.28 25.74 -6.66
CA PRO A 82 -8.71 25.18 -5.42
C PRO A 82 -8.04 23.82 -5.68
N VAL A 83 -6.98 23.52 -4.92
CA VAL A 83 -6.42 22.17 -4.86
C VAL A 83 -7.53 21.19 -4.44
N PRO A 84 -7.71 20.07 -5.15
CA PRO A 84 -8.77 19.11 -4.87
C PRO A 84 -8.64 18.45 -3.50
N SER A 85 -9.74 17.90 -3.01
CA SER A 85 -9.84 17.12 -1.78
C SER A 85 -9.03 15.81 -1.87
N ASP A 86 -8.89 15.18 -0.71
CA ASP A 86 -8.45 13.80 -0.51
C ASP A 86 -7.17 13.45 -1.30
N PRO A 87 -6.07 14.22 -1.10
CA PRO A 87 -4.79 13.89 -1.70
C PRO A 87 -4.30 12.53 -1.16
N ASP A 88 -3.88 11.65 -2.07
CA ASP A 88 -3.53 10.26 -1.78
C ASP A 88 -2.12 9.93 -2.28
N ALA A 89 -1.87 8.85 -3.02
CA ALA A 89 -0.51 8.48 -3.36
C ALA A 89 0.25 9.55 -4.15
N ASN A 90 1.56 9.61 -3.89
CA ASN A 90 2.48 10.54 -4.54
C ASN A 90 3.48 9.81 -5.45
N GLY A 91 3.54 10.21 -6.72
CA GLY A 91 4.68 9.96 -7.60
C GLY A 91 5.68 11.11 -7.51
N VAL A 92 6.90 10.86 -7.04
CA VAL A 92 7.93 11.91 -6.85
C VAL A 92 9.06 11.74 -7.86
N PHE A 93 9.33 12.80 -8.62
CA PHE A 93 10.26 12.83 -9.74
C PHE A 93 11.32 13.92 -9.57
N ALA A 94 12.53 13.66 -10.03
CA ALA A 94 13.62 14.64 -10.01
C ALA A 94 13.29 15.85 -10.91
N ASN A 95 13.52 17.06 -10.40
CA ASN A 95 13.41 18.30 -11.17
C ASN A 95 14.55 19.26 -10.81
N GLY A 96 15.70 19.08 -11.47
CA GLY A 96 16.93 19.79 -11.10
C GLY A 96 17.32 19.51 -9.64
N ASN A 97 17.45 20.55 -8.83
CA ASN A 97 17.68 20.43 -7.38
C ASN A 97 16.37 20.42 -6.56
N GLY A 98 15.21 20.41 -7.22
CA GLY A 98 13.89 20.32 -6.61
C GLY A 98 13.19 19.00 -6.94
N ALA A 99 11.87 19.00 -6.87
CA ALA A 99 11.03 17.83 -7.15
C ALA A 99 9.79 18.20 -7.95
N THR A 100 9.29 17.24 -8.72
CA THR A 100 7.92 17.25 -9.26
C THR A 100 7.14 16.15 -8.55
N ILE A 101 5.94 16.48 -8.06
CA ILE A 101 5.10 15.59 -7.27
C ILE A 101 3.78 15.44 -8.01
N VAL A 102 3.48 14.24 -8.50
CA VAL A 102 2.15 13.88 -8.99
C VAL A 102 1.37 13.33 -7.81
N THR A 103 0.29 13.99 -7.41
CA THR A 103 -0.55 13.61 -6.28
C THR A 103 -1.89 13.13 -6.81
N ASN A 104 -2.27 11.92 -6.42
CA ASN A 104 -3.60 11.39 -6.64
C ASN A 104 -4.63 12.13 -5.77
N HIS A 105 -5.87 12.18 -6.24
CA HIS A 105 -7.00 12.70 -5.48
C HIS A 105 -8.10 11.65 -5.46
N GLU A 106 -8.30 11.05 -4.29
CA GLU A 106 -9.25 9.96 -4.02
C GLU A 106 -10.71 10.45 -3.94
N VAL A 107 -11.04 11.40 -4.81
CA VAL A 107 -12.36 12.03 -4.84
C VAL A 107 -13.35 11.09 -5.51
N GLY A 108 -14.32 10.61 -4.74
CA GLY A 108 -15.41 9.77 -5.21
C GLY A 108 -16.59 10.56 -5.79
N SER A 109 -17.32 11.29 -4.95
CA SER A 109 -18.56 11.97 -5.39
C SER A 109 -18.95 13.23 -4.63
N ASN A 110 -18.78 13.30 -3.31
CA ASN A 110 -19.39 14.34 -2.46
C ASN A 110 -18.37 15.29 -1.82
N GLU A 111 -17.08 15.04 -2.03
CA GLU A 111 -15.98 15.79 -1.47
C GLU A 111 -16.06 17.25 -1.96
N PRO A 112 -15.70 18.25 -1.16
CA PRO A 112 -15.98 19.65 -1.50
C PRO A 112 -15.26 20.14 -2.75
N PHE A 113 -14.06 19.63 -3.04
CA PHE A 113 -13.22 20.11 -4.14
C PHE A 113 -12.83 18.93 -5.04
N GLY A 114 -13.38 18.89 -6.26
CA GLY A 114 -13.01 17.89 -7.26
C GLY A 114 -11.88 18.38 -8.16
N VAL A 115 -11.23 17.46 -8.86
CA VAL A 115 -10.26 17.79 -9.90
C VAL A 115 -10.97 18.54 -11.04
N PRO A 116 -10.51 19.75 -11.42
CA PRO A 116 -11.14 20.53 -12.47
C PRO A 116 -11.19 19.81 -13.82
N VAL A 117 -12.30 19.97 -14.53
CA VAL A 117 -12.42 19.53 -15.93
C VAL A 117 -11.54 20.41 -16.81
N VAL A 118 -10.53 19.79 -17.42
CA VAL A 118 -9.60 20.46 -18.34
C VAL A 118 -9.64 19.75 -19.70
N ALA A 119 -9.80 20.53 -20.77
CA ALA A 119 -9.86 20.01 -22.13
C ALA A 119 -8.59 19.23 -22.49
N GLY A 120 -8.77 18.02 -23.04
CA GLY A 120 -7.67 17.10 -23.35
C GLY A 120 -7.05 16.38 -22.14
N LEU A 121 -7.46 16.70 -20.90
CA LEU A 121 -7.02 16.00 -19.69
C LEU A 121 -8.14 15.26 -18.96
N THR A 122 -9.38 15.34 -19.47
CA THR A 122 -10.54 14.75 -18.80
C THR A 122 -10.97 13.46 -19.49
N TYR A 123 -10.99 12.35 -18.75
CA TYR A 123 -11.48 11.05 -19.23
C TYR A 123 -13.02 11.04 -19.30
N ASP A 124 -13.69 11.19 -18.15
CA ASP A 124 -15.14 11.31 -18.05
C ASP A 124 -15.52 12.58 -17.27
N PRO A 125 -16.18 13.58 -17.89
CA PRO A 125 -16.60 14.80 -17.19
C PRO A 125 -17.60 14.58 -16.05
N GLY A 126 -18.23 13.40 -15.96
CA GLY A 126 -19.09 13.03 -14.84
C GLY A 126 -18.32 12.63 -13.57
N ALA A 127 -17.03 12.34 -13.70
CA ALA A 127 -16.16 11.94 -12.59
C ALA A 127 -15.33 13.12 -12.07
N ARG A 128 -14.93 13.05 -10.78
CA ARG A 128 -14.37 14.18 -10.04
C ARG A 128 -12.97 13.94 -9.48
N GLY A 129 -12.46 12.72 -9.56
CA GLY A 129 -11.10 12.35 -9.21
C GLY A 129 -10.11 12.69 -10.33
N GLY A 130 -8.85 12.35 -10.09
CA GLY A 130 -7.74 12.63 -10.98
C GLY A 130 -6.44 12.81 -10.23
N THR A 131 -5.52 13.55 -10.85
CA THR A 131 -4.25 13.90 -10.26
C THR A 131 -3.93 15.37 -10.49
N THR A 132 -3.21 15.95 -9.54
CA THR A 132 -2.53 17.23 -9.74
C THR A 132 -1.02 17.03 -9.68
N THR A 133 -0.27 17.88 -10.36
CA THR A 133 1.20 17.83 -10.36
C THR A 133 1.76 19.14 -9.84
N ALA A 134 2.45 19.10 -8.70
CA ALA A 134 3.15 20.23 -8.11
C ALA A 134 4.64 20.23 -8.48
N THR A 135 5.21 21.43 -8.64
CA THR A 135 6.66 21.61 -8.72
C THR A 135 7.17 22.29 -7.46
N VAL A 136 8.29 21.79 -6.93
CA VAL A 136 8.89 22.27 -5.67
C VAL A 136 10.34 22.61 -5.93
N GLY A 137 10.75 23.80 -5.50
CA GLY A 137 12.12 24.28 -5.63
C GLY A 137 13.09 23.65 -4.62
N PRO A 138 14.40 23.92 -4.74
CA PRO A 138 15.44 23.31 -3.90
C PRO A 138 15.35 23.67 -2.41
N ASN A 139 14.62 24.73 -2.08
CA ASN A 139 14.35 25.17 -0.72
C ASN A 139 13.05 24.57 -0.14
N GLY A 140 12.43 23.62 -0.83
CA GLY A 140 11.14 23.04 -0.44
C GLY A 140 9.92 23.91 -0.75
N ALA A 141 10.08 25.08 -1.38
CA ALA A 141 8.98 25.96 -1.72
C ALA A 141 8.25 25.49 -2.99
N ARG A 142 6.91 25.39 -2.92
CA ARG A 142 6.04 25.14 -4.07
C ARG A 142 6.15 26.29 -5.09
N GLN A 143 6.30 25.94 -6.36
CA GLN A 143 6.45 26.87 -7.49
C GLN A 143 5.20 26.97 -8.35
N GLY A 144 4.40 25.90 -8.42
CA GLY A 144 3.13 25.82 -9.15
C GLY A 144 2.49 24.45 -9.00
N GLN A 145 1.23 24.32 -9.41
CA GLN A 145 0.50 23.05 -9.44
C GLN A 145 -0.62 23.08 -10.46
N TYR A 146 -0.70 22.04 -11.28
CA TYR A 146 -1.66 21.95 -12.37
C TYR A 146 -2.35 20.57 -12.40
N VAL A 147 -3.50 20.47 -13.07
CA VAL A 147 -4.18 19.19 -13.32
C VAL A 147 -3.37 18.35 -14.31
N SER A 148 -3.09 17.10 -13.97
CA SER A 148 -2.36 16.15 -14.84
C SER A 148 -3.25 15.08 -15.47
N VAL A 149 -4.30 14.65 -14.79
CA VAL A 149 -5.45 13.91 -15.36
C VAL A 149 -6.69 14.27 -14.54
N ALA A 150 -7.85 14.33 -15.17
CA ALA A 150 -9.14 14.60 -14.56
C ALA A 150 -10.20 13.63 -15.09
N GLY A 151 -11.37 13.61 -14.44
CA GLY A 151 -12.47 12.78 -14.88
C GLY A 151 -12.23 11.29 -14.68
N THR A 152 -11.42 10.94 -13.69
CA THR A 152 -11.27 9.58 -13.16
C THR A 152 -11.93 9.50 -11.77
N VAL A 153 -12.04 8.33 -11.18
CA VAL A 153 -12.80 8.08 -9.94
C VAL A 153 -11.91 7.41 -8.90
N ASN A 154 -11.94 7.89 -7.65
CA ASN A 154 -11.26 7.27 -6.51
C ASN A 154 -9.80 6.94 -6.84
N ASN A 155 -9.01 7.95 -7.25
CA ASN A 155 -7.60 7.72 -7.51
C ASN A 155 -6.90 7.46 -6.16
N CYS A 156 -6.73 6.20 -5.78
CA CYS A 156 -6.09 5.79 -4.52
C CYS A 156 -4.58 5.84 -4.68
N ALA A 157 -3.95 4.69 -4.99
CA ALA A 157 -2.51 4.60 -5.13
C ALA A 157 -2.00 4.51 -6.58
N GLY A 158 -0.83 3.91 -6.77
CA GLY A 158 -0.17 3.92 -8.07
C GLY A 158 1.22 3.33 -8.06
N GLY A 159 2.02 3.71 -9.05
CA GLY A 159 3.39 3.26 -9.17
C GLY A 159 4.22 4.04 -10.18
N ILE A 160 5.52 4.16 -9.91
CA ILE A 160 6.47 4.79 -10.81
C ILE A 160 6.95 3.77 -11.84
N THR A 161 6.89 4.15 -13.12
CA THR A 161 7.49 3.34 -14.19
C THR A 161 9.01 3.53 -14.27
N PRO A 162 9.76 2.54 -14.78
CA PRO A 162 11.21 2.67 -15.00
C PRO A 162 11.60 3.80 -15.96
N TRP A 163 10.66 4.26 -16.79
CA TRP A 163 10.86 5.38 -17.72
C TRP A 163 10.41 6.74 -17.15
N GLY A 164 10.04 6.79 -15.87
CA GLY A 164 9.81 8.02 -15.12
C GLY A 164 8.45 8.68 -15.38
N THR A 165 7.41 7.86 -15.51
CA THR A 165 5.99 8.28 -15.49
C THR A 165 5.31 7.73 -14.24
N TRP A 166 4.17 8.32 -13.87
CA TRP A 166 3.31 7.85 -12.78
C TRP A 166 2.15 7.06 -13.37
N LEU A 167 1.85 5.90 -12.80
CA LEU A 167 0.61 5.16 -13.07
C LEU A 167 -0.34 5.42 -11.91
N THR A 168 -1.46 6.10 -12.16
CA THR A 168 -2.51 6.34 -11.17
C THR A 168 -3.62 5.30 -11.34
N CYS A 169 -4.19 4.82 -10.24
CA CYS A 169 -5.13 3.72 -10.20
C CYS A 169 -6.51 4.19 -9.71
N GLU A 170 -7.57 3.86 -10.45
CA GLU A 170 -8.93 4.01 -9.95
C GLU A 170 -9.34 2.81 -9.09
N GLU A 171 -9.66 3.08 -7.82
CA GLU A 171 -10.11 2.09 -6.84
C GLU A 171 -11.63 1.93 -6.93
N THR A 172 -12.12 1.53 -8.10
CA THR A 172 -13.56 1.33 -8.32
C THR A 172 -13.86 0.28 -9.38
N GLU A 173 -15.13 -0.13 -9.45
CA GLU A 173 -15.66 -0.93 -10.54
C GLU A 173 -16.86 -0.28 -11.24
N ALA A 174 -17.01 1.04 -11.11
CA ALA A 174 -18.18 1.74 -11.63
C ALA A 174 -18.37 1.51 -13.14
N ARG A 175 -19.63 1.36 -13.55
CA ARG A 175 -20.02 1.10 -14.94
C ARG A 175 -20.50 2.39 -15.61
N ALA A 176 -20.37 2.45 -16.93
CA ALA A 176 -21.03 3.48 -17.71
C ALA A 176 -22.54 3.50 -17.39
N GLY A 177 -23.08 4.70 -17.17
CA GLY A 177 -24.47 4.95 -16.79
C GLY A 177 -24.75 4.85 -15.29
N SER A 178 -23.77 4.48 -14.45
CA SER A 178 -23.90 4.57 -12.98
C SER A 178 -23.43 5.93 -12.48
N ASN A 179 -24.06 6.49 -11.44
CA ASN A 179 -23.64 7.72 -10.75
C ASN A 179 -23.35 8.94 -11.65
N GLY A 180 -23.98 9.02 -12.83
CA GLY A 180 -23.73 10.10 -13.79
C GLY A 180 -22.51 9.90 -14.70
N PHE A 181 -21.79 8.79 -14.55
CA PHE A 181 -20.66 8.42 -15.41
C PHE A 181 -21.14 8.06 -16.82
N THR A 182 -20.44 8.58 -17.82
CA THR A 182 -20.67 8.30 -19.23
C THR A 182 -19.79 7.14 -19.73
N LEU A 183 -18.69 6.86 -19.04
CA LEU A 183 -17.74 5.80 -19.33
C LEU A 183 -17.67 4.79 -18.17
N ALA A 184 -17.04 3.64 -18.42
CA ALA A 184 -16.74 2.69 -17.36
C ALA A 184 -15.46 3.11 -16.64
N HIS A 185 -15.33 2.78 -15.36
CA HIS A 185 -14.19 3.10 -14.51
C HIS A 185 -13.61 1.85 -13.85
N GLY A 186 -12.49 2.03 -13.16
CA GLY A 186 -11.67 0.99 -12.57
C GLY A 186 -10.43 0.69 -13.41
N TYR A 187 -9.84 1.71 -14.03
CA TYR A 187 -8.65 1.55 -14.89
C TYR A 187 -7.43 2.26 -14.30
N VAL A 188 -6.27 1.92 -14.86
CA VAL A 188 -5.00 2.61 -14.63
C VAL A 188 -4.76 3.63 -15.74
N PHE A 189 -4.19 4.79 -15.39
CA PHE A 189 -3.84 5.87 -16.32
C PHE A 189 -2.37 6.28 -16.16
N GLU A 190 -1.70 6.67 -17.24
CA GLU A 190 -0.28 7.09 -17.21
C GLU A 190 -0.16 8.63 -17.26
N VAL A 191 0.53 9.20 -16.27
CA VAL A 191 0.83 10.62 -16.14
C VAL A 191 2.32 10.87 -16.36
N ASP A 192 2.64 11.80 -17.25
CA ASP A 192 4.00 12.27 -17.48
C ASP A 192 4.32 13.49 -16.59
N PRO A 193 5.31 13.41 -15.69
CA PRO A 193 5.68 14.51 -14.79
C PRO A 193 6.43 15.67 -15.49
N ALA A 194 6.74 15.57 -16.79
CA ALA A 194 7.48 16.59 -17.52
C ALA A 194 6.72 17.91 -17.69
N GLY A 195 5.40 17.91 -17.53
CA GLY A 195 4.58 19.11 -17.63
C GLY A 195 3.13 18.82 -18.03
N GLN A 196 2.23 19.78 -17.83
CA GLN A 196 0.82 19.64 -18.22
C GLN A 196 0.66 19.32 -19.71
N ALA A 197 1.43 19.99 -20.57
CA ALA A 197 1.39 19.78 -22.01
C ALA A 197 1.77 18.35 -22.45
N ALA A 198 2.55 17.63 -21.65
CA ALA A 198 2.92 16.24 -21.95
C ALA A 198 1.73 15.29 -21.84
N ASN A 199 0.69 15.68 -21.09
CA ASN A 199 -0.47 14.86 -20.73
C ASN A 199 -1.70 15.13 -21.60
N ILE A 200 -1.76 16.25 -22.32
CA ILE A 200 -2.88 16.60 -23.21
C ILE A 200 -3.12 15.48 -24.24
N ASP A 201 -4.37 15.02 -24.29
CA ASP A 201 -4.88 13.92 -25.12
C ASP A 201 -4.16 12.58 -24.91
N LYS A 202 -3.46 12.43 -23.77
CA LYS A 202 -2.71 11.21 -23.42
C LYS A 202 -3.11 10.65 -22.07
N SER A 203 -2.96 11.41 -20.99
CA SER A 203 -3.28 10.93 -19.65
C SER A 203 -4.74 10.46 -19.46
N PRO A 204 -5.73 10.92 -20.27
CA PRO A 204 -7.09 10.36 -20.22
C PRO A 204 -7.27 9.02 -20.94
N ILE A 205 -6.21 8.40 -21.46
CA ILE A 205 -6.30 7.10 -22.13
C ILE A 205 -6.26 5.99 -21.06
N PRO A 206 -7.35 5.23 -20.84
CA PRO A 206 -7.33 4.13 -19.89
C PRO A 206 -6.48 2.98 -20.41
N LEU A 207 -5.62 2.42 -19.57
CA LEU A 207 -4.77 1.27 -19.89
C LEU A 207 -5.54 -0.04 -19.69
N LYS A 208 -6.59 -0.26 -20.49
CA LYS A 208 -7.53 -1.39 -20.32
C LYS A 208 -6.90 -2.78 -20.37
N PHE A 209 -5.72 -2.92 -20.98
CA PHE A 209 -4.99 -4.18 -20.96
C PHE A 209 -4.55 -4.61 -19.55
N LEU A 210 -4.52 -3.70 -18.58
CA LEU A 210 -4.28 -4.00 -17.16
C LEU A 210 -5.53 -4.50 -16.43
N GLY A 211 -6.68 -4.46 -17.10
CA GLY A 211 -7.96 -4.92 -16.57
C GLY A 211 -8.75 -3.85 -15.82
N ARG A 212 -9.98 -4.21 -15.43
CA ARG A 212 -10.96 -3.33 -14.80
C ARG A 212 -11.44 -3.88 -13.46
N TYR A 213 -10.94 -3.30 -12.38
CA TYR A 213 -11.25 -3.66 -10.99
C TYR A 213 -10.85 -2.50 -10.07
N ALA A 214 -11.10 -2.63 -8.77
CA ALA A 214 -10.65 -1.66 -7.78
C ALA A 214 -9.12 -1.75 -7.64
N HIS A 215 -8.38 -1.06 -8.52
CA HIS A 215 -6.93 -1.06 -8.51
C HIS A 215 -6.44 -0.20 -7.36
N GLU A 216 -5.57 -0.75 -6.52
CA GLU A 216 -4.88 0.09 -5.56
C GLU A 216 -3.59 0.65 -6.16
N ALA A 217 -2.61 -0.22 -6.37
CA ALA A 217 -1.25 0.19 -6.71
C ALA A 217 -0.68 -0.69 -7.82
N VAL A 218 0.42 -0.22 -8.41
CA VAL A 218 1.16 -0.97 -9.43
C VAL A 218 2.66 -0.96 -9.16
N ALA A 219 3.33 -2.04 -9.52
CA ALA A 219 4.79 -2.12 -9.52
C ALA A 219 5.27 -2.66 -10.85
N VAL A 220 6.26 -2.00 -11.46
CA VAL A 220 6.75 -2.34 -12.80
C VAL A 220 8.14 -2.95 -12.71
N ASP A 221 8.31 -4.15 -13.26
CA ASP A 221 9.61 -4.79 -13.39
C ASP A 221 10.44 -4.06 -14.47
N PRO A 222 11.59 -3.44 -14.12
CA PRO A 222 12.44 -2.74 -15.06
C PRO A 222 13.12 -3.63 -16.09
N ALA A 223 13.26 -4.93 -15.82
CA ALA A 223 13.91 -5.88 -16.74
C ALA A 223 12.94 -6.40 -17.80
N THR A 224 11.67 -6.63 -17.43
CA THR A 224 10.69 -7.32 -18.29
C THR A 224 9.53 -6.43 -18.74
N SER A 225 9.35 -5.26 -18.11
CA SER A 225 8.14 -4.42 -18.23
C SER A 225 6.85 -5.14 -17.80
N ALA A 226 6.94 -6.25 -17.06
CA ALA A 226 5.78 -6.82 -16.38
C ALA A 226 5.26 -5.81 -15.33
N ILE A 227 3.95 -5.77 -15.16
CA ILE A 227 3.28 -4.88 -14.20
C ILE A 227 2.52 -5.76 -13.21
N TYR A 228 2.81 -5.61 -11.93
CA TYR A 228 2.09 -6.25 -10.84
C TYR A 228 1.04 -5.30 -10.30
N LEU A 229 -0.13 -5.80 -9.90
CA LEU A 229 -1.29 -4.99 -9.51
C LEU A 229 -1.97 -5.59 -8.28
N THR A 230 -2.41 -4.72 -7.38
CA THR A 230 -3.20 -5.06 -6.19
C THR A 230 -4.65 -4.66 -6.42
N GLU A 231 -5.59 -5.49 -5.93
CA GLU A 231 -7.02 -5.16 -5.90
C GLU A 231 -7.50 -5.05 -4.45
N ASP A 232 -7.81 -3.84 -4.00
CA ASP A 232 -8.55 -3.66 -2.76
C ASP A 232 -10.03 -3.95 -3.04
N ALA A 233 -10.46 -5.13 -2.62
CA ALA A 233 -11.85 -5.49 -2.73
C ALA A 233 -12.33 -6.38 -1.61
N SER A 234 -13.65 -6.32 -1.44
CA SER A 234 -14.42 -7.17 -0.54
C SER A 234 -15.40 -8.06 -1.32
N SER A 235 -15.77 -9.19 -0.69
CA SER A 235 -16.85 -10.09 -1.10
C SER A 235 -16.83 -10.56 -2.58
N PRO A 236 -15.95 -11.52 -2.94
CA PRO A 236 -14.89 -12.10 -2.13
C PRO A 236 -13.70 -11.14 -1.96
N ASN A 237 -12.76 -11.50 -1.09
CA ASN A 237 -11.48 -10.81 -0.93
C ASN A 237 -10.75 -10.64 -2.28
N GLY A 238 -9.98 -9.54 -2.38
CA GLY A 238 -9.22 -9.13 -3.56
C GLY A 238 -8.14 -10.11 -3.98
N LEU A 239 -7.52 -9.82 -5.12
CA LEU A 239 -6.50 -10.63 -5.77
C LEU A 239 -5.24 -9.82 -6.07
N TYR A 240 -4.12 -10.53 -6.17
CA TYR A 240 -2.86 -9.99 -6.67
C TYR A 240 -2.67 -10.42 -8.13
N TYR A 241 -2.32 -9.49 -9.01
CA TYR A 241 -2.24 -9.71 -10.46
C TYR A 241 -0.85 -9.48 -11.02
N ARG A 242 -0.59 -10.10 -12.17
CA ARG A 242 0.53 -9.82 -13.07
C ARG A 242 0.01 -9.61 -14.47
N TRP A 243 0.35 -8.48 -15.06
CA TRP A 243 0.31 -8.27 -16.50
C TRP A 243 1.70 -8.51 -17.11
N THR A 244 1.76 -9.36 -18.12
CA THR A 244 2.96 -9.59 -18.93
C THR A 244 2.78 -8.95 -20.31
N PRO A 245 3.72 -8.09 -20.76
CA PRO A 245 3.58 -7.41 -22.03
C PRO A 245 3.58 -8.37 -23.23
N PRO A 246 2.97 -7.99 -24.36
CA PRO A 246 3.07 -8.76 -25.59
C PRO A 246 4.52 -8.82 -26.09
N GLN A 247 4.84 -9.87 -26.86
CA GLN A 247 6.17 -10.04 -27.43
C GLN A 247 6.60 -8.81 -28.24
N GLY A 248 7.82 -8.32 -27.97
CA GLY A 248 8.41 -7.17 -28.66
C GLY A 248 8.01 -5.80 -28.11
N PHE A 249 7.18 -5.74 -27.06
CA PHE A 249 6.97 -4.51 -26.32
C PHE A 249 8.28 -4.03 -25.70
N VAL A 250 8.52 -2.72 -25.77
CA VAL A 250 9.65 -2.05 -25.15
C VAL A 250 9.11 -0.91 -24.31
N GLY A 251 9.35 -0.97 -23.00
CA GLY A 251 8.96 0.07 -22.06
C GLY A 251 9.65 1.41 -22.37
N GLY A 252 8.91 2.50 -22.18
CA GLY A 252 9.38 3.85 -22.46
C GLY A 252 8.25 4.86 -22.32
N ARG A 253 8.59 6.15 -22.24
CA ARG A 253 7.59 7.22 -22.16
C ARG A 253 6.64 7.15 -23.35
N GLY A 254 5.34 7.02 -23.06
CA GLY A 254 4.29 6.92 -24.07
C GLY A 254 4.14 5.53 -24.72
N ALA A 255 4.96 4.54 -24.34
CA ALA A 255 4.84 3.18 -24.87
C ALA A 255 3.53 2.51 -24.44
N LEU A 256 3.07 2.74 -23.21
CA LEU A 256 1.79 2.22 -22.72
C LEU A 256 0.60 2.86 -23.46
N HIS A 257 0.62 4.18 -23.66
CA HIS A 257 -0.37 4.87 -24.49
C HIS A 257 -0.40 4.35 -25.94
N ALA A 258 0.78 4.20 -26.56
CA ALA A 258 0.87 3.65 -27.91
C ALA A 258 0.31 2.22 -27.98
N LEU A 259 0.55 1.40 -26.95
CA LEU A 259 -0.02 0.06 -26.85
C LEU A 259 -1.54 0.11 -26.69
N ALA A 260 -2.06 0.93 -25.78
CA ALA A 260 -3.50 1.09 -25.54
C ALA A 260 -4.26 1.50 -26.82
N GLN A 261 -3.68 2.40 -27.61
CA GLN A 261 -4.27 2.91 -28.85
C GLN A 261 -4.04 2.01 -30.07
N SER A 262 -3.21 0.97 -29.95
CA SER A 262 -2.96 0.05 -31.06
C SER A 262 -4.18 -0.84 -31.37
N PRO A 263 -4.29 -1.41 -32.58
CA PRO A 263 -5.34 -2.38 -32.88
C PRO A 263 -5.27 -3.59 -31.93
N GLY A 264 -6.32 -3.80 -31.12
CA GLY A 264 -6.34 -4.84 -30.09
C GLY A 264 -5.59 -4.48 -28.80
N GLY A 265 -5.20 -3.22 -28.64
CA GLY A 265 -4.49 -2.68 -27.49
C GLY A 265 -5.16 -2.98 -26.15
N ASP A 266 -6.50 -2.86 -26.10
CA ASP A 266 -7.31 -3.15 -24.91
C ASP A 266 -7.10 -4.56 -24.32
N THR A 267 -6.65 -5.52 -25.13
CA THR A 267 -6.41 -6.92 -24.71
C THR A 267 -4.96 -7.34 -24.90
N ALA A 268 -4.03 -6.41 -25.07
CA ALA A 268 -2.62 -6.72 -25.28
C ALA A 268 -2.00 -7.41 -24.05
N GLY A 269 -1.05 -8.32 -24.29
CA GLY A 269 -0.39 -9.07 -23.22
C GLY A 269 -1.30 -10.06 -22.48
N SER A 270 -0.78 -10.68 -21.42
CA SER A 270 -1.55 -11.58 -20.55
C SER A 270 -1.75 -10.96 -19.18
N LEU A 271 -2.99 -10.99 -18.67
CA LEU A 271 -3.32 -10.61 -17.29
C LEU A 271 -3.64 -11.89 -16.52
N GLN A 272 -3.00 -12.09 -15.38
CA GLN A 272 -3.07 -13.32 -14.59
C GLN A 272 -3.21 -13.01 -13.11
N ALA A 273 -3.98 -13.83 -12.38
CA ALA A 273 -4.12 -13.78 -10.93
C ALA A 273 -3.17 -14.75 -10.23
N MET A 274 -2.71 -14.37 -9.04
CA MET A 274 -1.77 -15.13 -8.23
C MET A 274 -2.42 -16.37 -7.59
N LYS A 275 -1.68 -17.47 -7.59
CA LYS A 275 -1.96 -18.70 -6.84
C LYS A 275 -0.73 -19.12 -6.05
N CYS A 276 -0.82 -19.07 -4.73
CA CYS A 276 0.22 -19.47 -3.81
C CYS A 276 0.12 -20.96 -3.45
N LEU A 277 1.27 -21.59 -3.28
CA LEU A 277 1.40 -22.98 -2.86
C LEU A 277 2.43 -23.11 -1.74
N SER A 278 2.12 -23.95 -0.75
CA SER A 278 3.02 -24.38 0.30
C SER A 278 3.27 -25.89 0.15
N GLY A 279 4.50 -26.27 -0.18
CA GLY A 279 4.85 -27.68 -0.43
C GLY A 279 4.00 -28.33 -1.54
N GLY A 280 3.58 -27.56 -2.55
CA GLY A 280 2.69 -28.01 -3.64
C GLY A 280 1.20 -28.02 -3.28
N THR A 281 0.81 -27.66 -2.06
CA THR A 281 -0.59 -27.54 -1.64
C THR A 281 -1.06 -26.10 -1.76
N HIS A 282 -2.25 -25.88 -2.32
CA HIS A 282 -2.81 -24.55 -2.51
C HIS A 282 -3.03 -23.81 -1.19
N VAL A 283 -2.64 -22.54 -1.16
CA VAL A 283 -2.92 -21.59 -0.06
C VAL A 283 -4.04 -20.66 -0.52
N PRO A 284 -5.30 -20.85 -0.10
CA PRO A 284 -6.41 -20.04 -0.60
C PRO A 284 -6.44 -18.60 -0.07
N ASP A 285 -5.75 -18.31 1.03
CA ASP A 285 -5.78 -17.00 1.68
C ASP A 285 -4.43 -16.65 2.32
N LEU A 286 -3.89 -15.45 2.06
CA LEU A 286 -2.60 -14.99 2.61
C LEU A 286 -2.60 -14.82 4.13
N SER A 287 -3.76 -14.57 4.75
CA SER A 287 -3.89 -14.46 6.22
C SER A 287 -3.46 -15.74 6.95
N GLN A 288 -3.32 -16.88 6.25
CA GLN A 288 -2.79 -18.11 6.83
C GLN A 288 -1.33 -18.01 7.30
N ALA A 289 -0.56 -17.04 6.77
CA ALA A 289 0.81 -16.81 7.22
C ALA A 289 0.82 -15.95 8.49
N THR A 290 1.31 -16.55 9.58
CA THR A 290 1.31 -15.93 10.91
C THR A 290 2.72 -15.69 11.46
N VAL A 291 3.75 -15.95 10.66
CA VAL A 291 5.16 -15.82 11.07
C VAL A 291 5.96 -15.22 9.91
N PRO A 292 6.66 -14.08 10.13
CA PRO A 292 7.62 -13.57 9.16
C PRO A 292 8.65 -14.63 8.71
N GLY A 293 8.99 -14.64 7.43
CA GLY A 293 9.82 -15.63 6.78
C GLY A 293 9.07 -16.82 6.17
N VAL A 294 7.75 -16.93 6.42
CA VAL A 294 6.90 -17.87 5.65
C VAL A 294 6.98 -17.53 4.17
N ARG A 295 7.21 -18.55 3.34
CA ARG A 295 7.36 -18.41 1.89
C ARG A 295 6.41 -19.37 1.16
N TYR A 296 5.78 -18.87 0.10
CA TYR A 296 4.98 -19.65 -0.83
C TYR A 296 5.54 -19.55 -2.24
N SER A 297 5.46 -20.64 -3.01
CA SER A 297 5.70 -20.59 -4.46
C SER A 297 4.45 -20.07 -5.15
N VAL A 298 4.64 -19.30 -6.22
CA VAL A 298 3.58 -18.67 -7.00
C VAL A 298 3.36 -19.37 -8.32
N GLN A 299 2.10 -19.52 -8.70
CA GLN A 299 1.64 -19.83 -10.04
C GLN A 299 0.69 -18.72 -10.50
N TRP A 300 0.58 -18.57 -11.82
CA TRP A 300 -0.23 -17.51 -12.43
C TRP A 300 -1.38 -18.13 -13.21
N VAL A 301 -2.59 -17.65 -12.97
CA VAL A 301 -3.83 -18.14 -13.58
C VAL A 301 -4.42 -17.07 -14.48
N ASP A 302 -4.64 -17.37 -15.76
CA ASP A 302 -5.15 -16.40 -16.72
C ASP A 302 -6.51 -15.83 -16.31
N VAL A 303 -6.65 -14.50 -16.40
CA VAL A 303 -7.90 -13.79 -16.21
C VAL A 303 -8.80 -13.97 -17.44
N PRO A 304 -10.00 -14.57 -17.30
CA PRO A 304 -10.87 -14.85 -18.45
C PRO A 304 -11.39 -13.59 -19.15
N ASP A 305 -11.99 -12.66 -18.40
CA ASP A 305 -12.50 -11.37 -18.89
C ASP A 305 -11.92 -10.22 -18.05
N ARG A 306 -10.79 -9.67 -18.49
CA ARG A 306 -10.10 -8.59 -17.78
C ARG A 306 -10.90 -7.29 -17.72
N ASP A 307 -11.82 -7.07 -18.64
CA ASP A 307 -12.63 -5.85 -18.73
C ASP A 307 -13.85 -5.90 -17.80
N ALA A 308 -14.09 -7.05 -17.17
CA ALA A 308 -15.18 -7.29 -16.24
C ALA A 308 -16.53 -6.79 -16.77
N LYS A 309 -16.83 -7.14 -18.04
CA LYS A 309 -18.01 -6.65 -18.79
C LYS A 309 -19.30 -7.04 -18.09
N SER A 310 -19.31 -8.25 -17.54
CA SER A 310 -20.46 -8.82 -16.84
C SER A 310 -20.15 -9.08 -15.37
N THR A 311 -18.98 -9.62 -15.07
CA THR A 311 -18.60 -10.11 -13.74
C THR A 311 -17.25 -9.51 -13.35
N SER A 312 -17.17 -8.93 -12.14
CA SER A 312 -15.92 -8.44 -11.53
C SER A 312 -14.81 -9.49 -11.66
N VAL A 313 -13.58 -9.07 -11.97
CA VAL A 313 -12.46 -10.00 -12.23
C VAL A 313 -12.31 -11.06 -11.13
N ARG A 314 -12.24 -10.64 -9.86
CA ARG A 314 -12.12 -11.59 -8.73
C ARG A 314 -13.25 -12.61 -8.58
N LYS A 315 -14.43 -12.32 -9.13
CA LYS A 315 -15.64 -13.17 -9.05
C LYS A 315 -15.70 -14.19 -10.20
N GLN A 316 -14.78 -14.12 -11.15
CA GLN A 316 -14.65 -15.11 -12.23
C GLN A 316 -13.95 -16.39 -11.78
N PHE A 317 -13.30 -16.36 -10.62
CA PHE A 317 -12.54 -17.47 -10.05
C PHE A 317 -13.23 -18.13 -8.85
N THR A 318 -13.06 -19.44 -8.71
CA THR A 318 -13.36 -20.17 -7.48
C THR A 318 -12.19 -20.10 -6.49
N ASN A 319 -12.46 -20.38 -5.20
CA ASN A 319 -11.46 -20.29 -4.14
C ASN A 319 -10.32 -21.32 -4.22
N ASP A 320 -10.42 -22.34 -5.08
CA ASP A 320 -9.36 -23.33 -5.32
C ASP A 320 -8.46 -22.97 -6.52
N GLN A 321 -8.85 -21.95 -7.29
CA GLN A 321 -8.10 -21.49 -8.46
C GLN A 321 -7.04 -20.45 -8.10
N VAL A 322 -7.33 -19.55 -7.16
CA VAL A 322 -6.52 -18.36 -6.85
C VAL A 322 -6.35 -18.18 -5.35
N THR A 323 -5.30 -17.47 -4.96
CA THR A 323 -5.07 -17.03 -3.58
C THR A 323 -5.66 -15.64 -3.38
N ARG A 324 -6.43 -15.47 -2.31
CA ARG A 324 -7.04 -14.21 -1.95
C ARG A 324 -6.31 -13.56 -0.79
N SER A 325 -6.55 -12.26 -0.61
CA SER A 325 -6.23 -11.56 0.63
C SER A 325 -7.20 -10.40 0.81
N ARG A 326 -7.53 -10.11 2.06
CA ARG A 326 -8.29 -8.91 2.39
C ARG A 326 -7.40 -7.68 2.21
N LYS A 327 -7.99 -6.60 1.67
CA LYS A 327 -7.38 -5.28 1.41
C LYS A 327 -5.94 -5.37 0.90
N LEU A 328 -5.77 -5.82 -0.34
CA LEU A 328 -4.47 -5.74 -1.01
C LEU A 328 -4.29 -4.32 -1.52
N GLU A 329 -3.35 -3.59 -0.92
CA GLU A 329 -3.27 -2.15 -1.09
C GLU A 329 -1.92 -1.74 -1.70
N GLY A 330 -1.20 -0.80 -1.07
CA GLY A 330 0.04 -0.25 -1.57
C GLY A 330 1.07 -1.30 -1.96
N GLN A 331 1.82 -1.01 -3.03
CA GLN A 331 2.99 -1.80 -3.41
C GLN A 331 4.10 -0.94 -4.00
N TRP A 332 5.33 -1.45 -3.94
CA TRP A 332 6.51 -0.73 -4.42
C TRP A 332 7.59 -1.69 -4.93
N TRP A 333 8.20 -1.35 -6.07
CA TRP A 333 9.32 -2.11 -6.62
C TRP A 333 10.62 -1.81 -5.85
N GLY A 334 11.33 -2.86 -5.40
CA GLY A 334 12.60 -2.74 -4.70
C GLY A 334 13.30 -4.09 -4.56
N ASP A 335 14.61 -4.09 -4.35
CA ASP A 335 15.41 -5.30 -4.11
C ASP A 335 15.25 -6.42 -5.17
N GLY A 336 14.89 -6.04 -6.41
CA GLY A 336 14.67 -6.97 -7.52
C GLY A 336 13.29 -7.63 -7.55
N GLY A 337 12.37 -7.21 -6.68
CA GLY A 337 11.00 -7.70 -6.61
C GLY A 337 10.01 -6.62 -6.18
N VAL A 338 8.87 -7.08 -5.66
CA VAL A 338 7.75 -6.20 -5.27
C VAL A 338 7.41 -6.38 -3.82
N TYR A 339 7.45 -5.29 -3.05
CA TYR A 339 6.82 -5.23 -1.74
C TYR A 339 5.36 -4.87 -1.91
N PHE A 340 4.44 -5.58 -1.25
CA PHE A 340 3.01 -5.25 -1.28
C PHE A 340 2.37 -5.50 0.07
N VAL A 341 1.27 -4.79 0.33
CA VAL A 341 0.61 -4.76 1.63
C VAL A 341 -0.73 -5.49 1.59
N ALA A 342 -1.05 -6.16 2.70
CA ALA A 342 -2.41 -6.51 3.06
C ALA A 342 -2.73 -5.82 4.41
N SER A 343 -3.57 -4.79 4.41
CA SER A 343 -3.72 -3.88 5.58
C SER A 343 -4.29 -4.57 6.79
N PHE A 344 -5.29 -5.43 6.63
CA PHE A 344 -5.85 -6.17 7.75
C PHE A 344 -6.59 -7.42 7.31
N ALA A 345 -6.89 -8.27 8.28
CA ALA A 345 -7.78 -9.41 8.13
C ALA A 345 -8.65 -9.57 9.37
N ARG A 346 -9.92 -9.92 9.17
CA ARG A 346 -10.87 -10.28 10.24
C ARG A 346 -11.55 -11.59 9.90
N THR A 347 -11.82 -12.43 10.89
CA THR A 347 -12.54 -13.69 10.63
C THR A 347 -13.94 -13.47 10.05
N SER A 348 -14.54 -12.30 10.31
CA SER A 348 -15.84 -11.87 9.78
C SER A 348 -15.84 -11.56 8.28
N ASP A 349 -14.68 -11.29 7.67
CA ASP A 349 -14.57 -11.02 6.22
C ASP A 349 -14.24 -12.28 5.39
N GLY A 350 -14.07 -13.43 6.06
CA GLY A 350 -13.72 -14.71 5.44
C GLY A 350 -12.23 -15.05 5.50
N SER A 351 -11.39 -14.18 6.06
CA SER A 351 -9.98 -14.46 6.34
C SER A 351 -9.81 -15.56 7.40
N VAL A 352 -8.66 -16.23 7.38
CA VAL A 352 -8.37 -17.39 8.24
C VAL A 352 -7.81 -16.96 9.60
N VAL A 353 -6.93 -15.96 9.63
CA VAL A 353 -6.32 -15.44 10.85
C VAL A 353 -6.40 -13.91 10.85
N GLU A 354 -6.66 -13.34 12.02
CA GLU A 354 -6.75 -11.89 12.18
C GLU A 354 -5.37 -11.26 12.32
N HIS A 355 -5.19 -10.11 11.67
CA HIS A 355 -4.00 -9.29 11.76
C HIS A 355 -4.35 -7.85 11.39
N ASP A 356 -3.45 -6.94 11.75
CA ASP A 356 -3.55 -5.51 11.42
C ASP A 356 -2.47 -5.06 10.46
N GLY A 357 -1.90 -6.01 9.72
CA GLY A 357 -1.05 -5.71 8.59
C GLY A 357 -0.13 -6.86 8.25
N GLN A 358 0.07 -7.06 6.96
CA GLN A 358 1.13 -7.90 6.43
C GLN A 358 1.87 -7.13 5.35
N VAL A 359 3.20 -7.22 5.37
CA VAL A 359 4.03 -6.82 4.23
C VAL A 359 4.62 -8.05 3.61
N TRP A 360 4.39 -8.23 2.33
CA TRP A 360 4.87 -9.34 1.53
C TRP A 360 5.95 -8.87 0.55
N PHE A 361 6.84 -9.78 0.17
CA PHE A 361 7.80 -9.58 -0.91
C PHE A 361 7.61 -10.66 -1.97
N TYR A 362 7.28 -10.26 -3.20
CA TYR A 362 7.25 -11.12 -4.37
C TYR A 362 8.58 -11.04 -5.13
N ASP A 363 9.24 -12.19 -5.29
CA ASP A 363 10.45 -12.36 -6.09
C ASP A 363 10.08 -12.97 -7.46
N PRO A 364 10.19 -12.23 -8.57
CA PRO A 364 9.91 -12.74 -9.91
C PRO A 364 10.95 -13.74 -10.41
N ALA A 365 12.19 -13.72 -9.91
CA ALA A 365 13.24 -14.64 -10.34
C ALA A 365 13.03 -16.05 -9.80
N THR A 366 12.44 -16.18 -8.61
CA THR A 366 12.11 -17.47 -8.00
C THR A 366 10.63 -17.81 -8.02
N GLU A 367 9.77 -16.90 -8.48
CA GLU A 367 8.30 -16.97 -8.39
C GLU A 367 7.85 -17.35 -6.98
N THR A 368 8.24 -16.56 -5.98
CA THR A 368 7.86 -16.78 -4.57
C THR A 368 7.37 -15.51 -3.90
N VAL A 369 6.41 -15.64 -2.99
CA VAL A 369 6.06 -14.59 -2.02
C VAL A 369 6.58 -14.96 -0.64
N GLU A 370 7.14 -14.00 0.08
CA GLU A 370 7.63 -14.14 1.46
C GLU A 370 7.00 -13.09 2.36
N LEU A 371 6.46 -13.51 3.51
CA LEU A 371 5.96 -12.59 4.54
C LEU A 371 7.14 -11.92 5.23
N LYS A 372 7.28 -10.60 5.10
CA LYS A 372 8.40 -9.82 5.67
C LYS A 372 8.07 -9.25 7.03
N THR A 373 6.84 -8.78 7.20
CA THR A 373 6.38 -8.09 8.41
C THR A 373 4.95 -8.49 8.71
N LEU A 374 4.63 -8.66 10.00
CA LEU A 374 3.29 -8.95 10.48
C LEU A 374 2.97 -8.01 11.65
N PHE A 375 1.86 -7.29 11.52
CA PHE A 375 1.29 -6.47 12.58
C PHE A 375 0.15 -7.26 13.24
N GLY A 376 0.30 -7.50 14.55
CA GLY A 376 -0.74 -8.16 15.33
C GLY A 376 -1.91 -7.21 15.61
N VAL A 377 -3.08 -7.77 15.92
CA VAL A 377 -4.28 -6.97 16.20
C VAL A 377 -4.02 -5.96 17.32
N ASN A 378 -4.23 -4.69 17.02
CA ASN A 378 -4.18 -3.56 17.92
C ASN A 378 -5.41 -3.59 18.85
N PRO A 379 -5.23 -3.82 20.17
CA PRO A 379 -6.35 -3.96 21.08
C PRO A 379 -7.02 -2.63 21.44
N ASP A 380 -6.35 -1.49 21.19
CA ASP A 380 -6.86 -0.15 21.50
C ASP A 380 -6.24 0.91 20.56
N PRO A 381 -6.79 1.07 19.34
CA PRO A 381 -6.31 2.04 18.35
C PRO A 381 -6.38 3.51 18.81
N SER A 382 -7.14 3.80 19.88
CA SER A 382 -7.26 5.16 20.41
C SER A 382 -6.08 5.57 21.32
N VAL A 383 -5.17 4.64 21.62
CA VAL A 383 -4.03 4.87 22.52
C VAL A 383 -2.73 4.53 21.81
N ASP A 384 -1.85 5.53 21.72
CA ASP A 384 -0.51 5.39 21.14
C ASP A 384 0.36 4.49 22.03
N THR A 385 0.35 3.21 21.71
CA THR A 385 1.09 2.14 22.41
C THR A 385 2.19 1.54 21.55
N GLY A 386 2.44 2.09 20.36
CA GLY A 386 3.33 1.51 19.35
C GLY A 386 2.79 0.24 18.70
N ASN A 387 1.49 -0.05 18.88
CA ASN A 387 0.76 -1.02 18.07
C ASN A 387 0.21 -0.26 16.87
N TYR A 388 0.72 -0.62 15.71
CA TYR A 388 0.38 -0.02 14.44
C TYR A 388 -0.61 -0.91 13.70
N ASP A 389 -1.52 -0.30 12.94
CA ASP A 389 -2.58 -1.00 12.23
C ASP A 389 -2.93 -0.37 10.89
N GLY A 390 -3.44 -1.21 9.99
CA GLY A 390 -3.86 -0.79 8.66
C GLY A 390 -2.74 -0.16 7.82
N PRO A 391 -1.55 -0.77 7.69
CA PRO A 391 -0.59 -0.28 6.71
C PRO A 391 -1.24 -0.35 5.33
N ASP A 392 -1.12 0.71 4.56
CA ASP A 392 -1.61 0.81 3.19
C ASP A 392 -0.44 1.27 2.31
N ASN A 393 -0.33 2.58 2.14
CA ASN A 393 0.47 3.21 1.13
C ASN A 393 1.95 3.03 1.51
N ILE A 394 2.79 2.53 0.59
CA ILE A 394 4.16 2.08 0.87
C ILE A 394 5.18 2.71 -0.08
N THR A 395 6.39 2.98 0.43
CA THR A 395 7.56 3.25 -0.41
C THR A 395 8.82 2.60 0.14
N VAL A 396 9.69 2.13 -0.76
CA VAL A 396 11.03 1.67 -0.37
C VAL A 396 11.90 2.88 -0.05
N SER A 397 12.56 2.84 1.09
CA SER A 397 13.39 3.92 1.57
C SER A 397 14.78 3.88 0.91
N PRO A 398 15.30 5.01 0.38
CA PRO A 398 16.69 5.08 -0.08
C PRO A 398 17.69 4.94 1.07
N HIS A 399 17.20 4.99 2.32
CA HIS A 399 17.98 4.74 3.52
C HIS A 399 17.86 3.29 3.99
N GLY A 400 17.29 2.38 3.20
CA GLY A 400 17.05 0.98 3.56
C GLY A 400 15.76 0.78 4.35
N GLY A 401 15.17 -0.40 4.19
CA GLY A 401 13.81 -0.69 4.65
C GLY A 401 12.74 0.01 3.82
N MET A 402 11.60 0.26 4.43
CA MET A 402 10.43 0.88 3.78
C MET A 402 9.72 1.84 4.74
N ILE A 403 8.85 2.66 4.17
CA ILE A 403 7.90 3.49 4.91
C ILE A 403 6.49 3.06 4.52
N LEU A 404 5.65 2.88 5.52
CA LEU A 404 4.23 2.58 5.44
C LEU A 404 3.45 3.77 5.96
N ALA A 405 2.29 4.02 5.39
CA ALA A 405 1.30 4.95 5.88
C ALA A 405 0.14 4.15 6.47
N GLU A 406 -0.38 4.57 7.62
CA GLU A 406 -1.56 3.94 8.23
C GLU A 406 -2.86 4.52 7.70
N ASP A 407 -3.72 3.64 7.22
CA ASP A 407 -5.18 3.76 7.08
C ASP A 407 -5.85 2.77 8.05
N GLY A 408 -5.55 2.98 9.34
CA GLY A 408 -6.01 2.14 10.45
C GLY A 408 -7.20 2.75 11.19
N GLU A 409 -7.52 2.17 12.35
CA GLU A 409 -8.46 2.80 13.28
C GLU A 409 -7.72 3.78 14.20
N GLY A 410 -8.32 4.94 14.50
CA GLY A 410 -7.79 5.86 15.51
C GLY A 410 -6.50 6.58 15.09
N ILE A 411 -5.46 6.49 15.91
CA ILE A 411 -4.25 7.32 15.75
C ILE A 411 -3.42 6.82 14.56
N SER A 412 -3.28 7.65 13.53
CA SER A 412 -2.48 7.31 12.34
C SER A 412 -1.03 7.82 12.39
N HIS A 413 -0.13 7.02 11.82
CA HIS A 413 1.31 7.29 11.72
C HIS A 413 1.86 7.10 10.31
N LEU A 414 3.02 7.72 10.08
CA LEU A 414 4.00 7.17 9.13
C LEU A 414 4.92 6.23 9.90
N ILE A 415 5.09 5.01 9.41
CA ILE A 415 5.85 3.95 10.05
C ILE A 415 7.02 3.58 9.17
N GLY A 416 8.22 3.58 9.71
CA GLY A 416 9.37 2.93 9.09
C GLY A 416 9.39 1.46 9.46
N VAL A 417 9.73 0.60 8.50
CA VAL A 417 10.03 -0.81 8.76
C VAL A 417 11.46 -1.08 8.32
N THR A 418 12.27 -1.61 9.23
CA THR A 418 13.67 -1.97 8.94
C THR A 418 13.77 -3.16 7.98
N GLU A 419 14.96 -3.42 7.45
CA GLU A 419 15.20 -4.55 6.52
C GLU A 419 14.88 -5.93 7.13
N ASP A 420 14.93 -6.04 8.47
CA ASP A 420 14.55 -7.23 9.23
C ASP A 420 13.10 -7.21 9.73
N GLY A 421 12.27 -6.29 9.23
CA GLY A 421 10.83 -6.27 9.49
C GLY A 421 10.42 -5.64 10.82
N GLN A 422 11.27 -4.84 11.47
CA GLN A 422 10.92 -4.17 12.74
C GLN A 422 10.29 -2.79 12.48
N PRO A 423 9.05 -2.54 12.92
CA PRO A 423 8.40 -1.25 12.74
C PRO A 423 8.90 -0.20 13.75
N PHE A 424 8.83 1.07 13.35
CA PHE A 424 9.10 2.23 14.21
C PHE A 424 8.37 3.48 13.69
N GLN A 425 7.84 4.31 14.59
CA GLN A 425 7.23 5.59 14.22
C GLN A 425 8.21 6.57 13.55
N ILE A 426 7.71 7.27 12.54
CA ILE A 426 8.37 8.39 11.86
C ILE A 426 7.58 9.68 12.04
N ALA A 427 6.25 9.62 12.02
CA ALA A 427 5.39 10.76 12.23
C ALA A 427 4.05 10.33 12.83
N ARG A 428 3.36 11.25 13.51
CA ARG A 428 1.98 11.06 13.98
C ARG A 428 1.12 12.23 13.54
N ASN A 429 -0.08 11.93 13.05
CA ASN A 429 -1.08 12.94 12.70
C ASN A 429 -1.62 13.58 13.98
N GLU A 430 -1.55 14.91 14.09
CA GLU A 430 -2.07 15.65 15.26
C GLU A 430 -3.37 16.42 14.95
N LEU A 431 -3.84 16.38 13.71
CA LEU A 431 -5.06 17.08 13.29
C LEU A 431 -6.32 16.32 13.69
N ASN A 432 -6.30 15.00 13.48
CA ASN A 432 -7.44 14.09 13.61
C ASN A 432 -6.96 12.63 13.42
N ASP A 433 -7.92 11.73 13.34
CA ASP A 433 -7.73 10.29 13.09
C ASP A 433 -7.76 9.98 11.57
N SER A 434 -7.51 10.96 10.70
CA SER A 434 -7.38 10.70 9.26
C SER A 434 -6.08 9.97 8.98
N GLU A 435 -6.14 9.09 7.99
CA GLU A 435 -4.99 8.35 7.47
C GLU A 435 -3.83 9.24 7.01
N PHE A 436 -2.65 8.62 6.99
CA PHE A 436 -1.56 9.07 6.12
C PHE A 436 -1.65 8.34 4.79
N CYS A 437 -1.18 9.01 3.74
CA CYS A 437 -1.11 8.41 2.41
C CYS A 437 0.10 8.92 1.62
N GLY A 438 0.44 8.22 0.54
CA GLY A 438 1.46 8.59 -0.43
C GLY A 438 2.87 8.91 0.08
N PRO A 439 3.50 8.12 0.96
CA PRO A 439 4.89 8.33 1.31
C PRO A 439 5.76 8.11 0.05
N ALA A 440 6.60 9.07 -0.32
CA ALA A 440 7.52 8.93 -1.46
C ALA A 440 8.73 9.86 -1.31
N PHE A 441 9.94 9.33 -1.51
CA PHE A 441 11.16 10.12 -1.38
C PHE A 441 11.48 10.95 -2.62
N SER A 442 12.05 12.14 -2.40
CA SER A 442 12.80 12.85 -3.44
C SER A 442 13.94 11.97 -3.99
N ALA A 443 14.32 12.20 -5.25
CA ALA A 443 15.38 11.40 -5.90
C ALA A 443 16.74 11.46 -5.17
N ASP A 444 17.01 12.53 -4.42
CA ASP A 444 18.22 12.67 -3.59
C ASP A 444 18.06 12.10 -2.17
N GLY A 445 16.89 11.56 -1.84
CA GLY A 445 16.57 10.92 -0.56
C GLY A 445 16.48 11.87 0.63
N LYS A 446 16.48 13.19 0.43
CA LYS A 446 16.50 14.16 1.55
C LYS A 446 15.12 14.59 2.03
N THR A 447 14.10 14.43 1.18
CA THR A 447 12.74 14.82 1.49
C THR A 447 11.83 13.62 1.31
N LEU A 448 11.05 13.30 2.34
CA LEU A 448 9.91 12.39 2.24
C LEU A 448 8.67 13.24 2.01
N TYR A 449 7.99 13.04 0.89
CA TYR A 449 6.65 13.55 0.70
C TYR A 449 5.66 12.54 1.25
N ALA A 450 4.57 13.02 1.85
CA ALA A 450 3.45 12.22 2.34
C ALA A 450 2.23 13.15 2.42
N ASN A 451 1.06 12.57 2.65
CA ASN A 451 -0.20 13.29 2.73
C ASN A 451 -0.94 12.95 4.03
N ILE A 452 -1.78 13.88 4.48
CA ILE A 452 -2.87 13.61 5.43
C ILE A 452 -4.16 13.82 4.64
N GLN A 453 -4.92 12.75 4.43
CA GLN A 453 -6.00 12.72 3.45
C GLN A 453 -7.11 13.74 3.78
N THR A 454 -7.57 13.77 5.03
CA THR A 454 -8.52 14.76 5.54
C THR A 454 -7.87 15.60 6.65
N PRO A 455 -7.79 16.94 6.53
CA PRO A 455 -8.53 17.81 5.59
C PRO A 455 -7.84 18.03 4.23
N GLY A 456 -6.79 17.28 3.92
CA GLY A 456 -6.10 17.35 2.63
C GLY A 456 -4.85 18.21 2.69
N LEU A 457 -3.75 17.60 3.11
CA LEU A 457 -2.43 18.22 3.16
C LEU A 457 -1.43 17.39 2.37
N VAL A 458 -0.65 18.04 1.50
CA VAL A 458 0.59 17.48 0.96
C VAL A 458 1.74 18.04 1.77
N ILE A 459 2.54 17.19 2.42
CA ILE A 459 3.62 17.58 3.31
C ILE A 459 4.98 17.12 2.77
N ALA A 460 6.01 17.92 3.00
CA ALA A 460 7.39 17.61 2.70
C ALA A 460 8.18 17.54 4.02
N ILE A 461 8.61 16.34 4.40
CA ILE A 461 9.34 16.06 5.63
C ILE A 461 10.84 15.99 5.33
N THR A 462 11.61 16.79 6.05
CA THR A 462 13.08 16.83 5.97
C THR A 462 13.68 16.53 7.33
N GLY A 463 14.88 15.94 7.34
CA GLY A 463 15.57 15.63 8.59
C GLY A 463 16.82 14.78 8.39
N PRO A 464 17.44 14.31 9.48
CA PRO A 464 18.66 13.51 9.45
C PRO A 464 18.38 12.06 9.06
N TRP A 465 17.79 11.86 7.87
CA TRP A 465 17.54 10.54 7.29
C TRP A 465 18.83 9.72 7.24
N ARG A 466 18.75 8.46 7.70
CA ARG A 466 19.89 7.55 7.77
C ARG A 466 19.43 6.11 7.86
N ARG A 467 20.27 5.19 7.40
CA ARG A 467 19.98 3.76 7.49
C ARG A 467 19.74 3.31 8.93
N LYS A 468 18.67 2.56 9.11
CA LYS A 468 18.26 1.96 10.38
C LYS A 468 18.47 0.46 10.28
N THR A 469 19.46 -0.03 10.99
CA THR A 469 19.67 -1.47 11.20
C THR A 469 19.17 -1.80 12.60
N SER A 470 18.44 -2.90 12.76
CA SER A 470 18.48 -3.61 14.03
C SER A 470 19.92 -4.06 14.28
N PHE A 471 20.41 -3.93 15.50
CA PHE A 471 21.77 -4.37 15.79
C PHE A 471 21.86 -5.90 15.66
N PRO A 472 22.96 -6.46 15.13
CA PRO A 472 23.17 -7.89 15.14
C PRO A 472 23.17 -8.34 16.61
N PHE A 473 22.37 -9.38 16.91
CA PHE A 473 22.50 -10.11 18.17
C PHE A 473 23.98 -10.43 18.39
N GLY A 474 24.51 -10.00 19.53
CA GLY A 474 25.94 -10.03 19.82
C GLY A 474 26.57 -11.42 19.67
N SER A 475 27.84 -11.38 19.27
CA SER A 475 28.85 -12.44 19.30
C SER A 475 28.87 -13.26 20.59
#